data_AF-A0A0F9CR61-F1
#
_entry.id   AF-A0A0F9CR61-F1
#
_cell.length_a   1.000
_cell.length_b   1.000
_cell.length_c   1.000
_cell.angle_alpha   90.00
_cell.angle_beta   90.00
_cell.angle_gamma   90.00
#
_symmetry.space_group_name_H-M   'P 1'
#
loop_
_entity.id
_entity.type
_entity.pdbx_description
1 polymer ?
#
loop_
_entity_poly.entity_id
_entity_poly.type
_entity_poly.pdbx_seq_one_letter_code
_entity_poly.pdbx_strand_id
1 'polypeptide(L)'
;MPNNILYVVGTPIVYADTTDYSPTAARTLGTRTDQIDVTSLAAAAARQGAKVDLGATRAMLYDVRINFEIAADPTAGGSVGLYWSPSQSTTANVGNVGHCTGADAAYAAIAGYTLAELLTHLHFIGAAPVAVQNDGDGVQSAHVGVFSPTGRYGSPVIVNSCSQAFHGDAVEFAILLEPMIAQIQ
;
A
#
# COMPACT_ATOMS: atom_id res chain seq x y z
N MET A 1 -18.79 -7.82 -36.06
CA MET A 1 -17.72 -6.89 -35.64
C MET A 1 -16.96 -7.56 -34.50
N PRO A 2 -15.64 -7.41 -34.36
CA PRO A 2 -14.94 -7.93 -33.19
C PRO A 2 -15.39 -7.14 -31.94
N ASN A 3 -15.63 -7.87 -30.85
CA ASN A 3 -15.94 -7.25 -29.56
C ASN A 3 -14.66 -6.66 -28.97
N ASN A 4 -14.77 -5.49 -28.34
CA ASN A 4 -13.66 -4.87 -27.62
C ASN A 4 -13.79 -5.14 -26.12
N ILE A 5 -12.65 -5.31 -25.44
CA ILE A 5 -12.59 -5.31 -23.98
C ILE A 5 -12.04 -3.95 -23.56
N LEU A 6 -12.90 -3.11 -22.97
CA LEU A 6 -12.51 -1.82 -22.40
C LEU A 6 -12.45 -1.92 -20.87
N TYR A 7 -11.63 -1.07 -20.26
CA TYR A 7 -11.59 -0.92 -18.80
C TYR A 7 -12.34 0.33 -18.37
N VAL A 8 -13.12 0.19 -17.31
CA VAL A 8 -13.73 1.29 -16.57
C VAL A 8 -13.13 1.31 -15.16
N VAL A 9 -12.89 2.52 -14.66
CA VAL A 9 -12.39 2.75 -13.30
C VAL A 9 -13.51 2.45 -12.30
N GLY A 10 -13.24 1.53 -11.37
CA GLY A 10 -14.13 1.21 -10.26
C GLY A 10 -14.01 2.19 -9.08
N THR A 11 -14.75 1.93 -8.01
CA THR A 11 -14.61 2.69 -6.76
C THR A 11 -13.24 2.42 -6.13
N PRO A 12 -12.41 3.45 -5.93
CA PRO A 12 -11.08 3.29 -5.37
C PRO A 12 -11.12 2.90 -3.90
N ILE A 13 -10.10 2.14 -3.49
CA ILE A 13 -9.77 1.90 -2.08
C ILE A 13 -8.53 2.73 -1.78
N VAL A 14 -8.59 3.56 -0.74
CA VAL A 14 -7.51 4.46 -0.35
C VAL A 14 -7.13 4.19 1.10
N TYR A 15 -5.90 3.69 1.29
CA TYR A 15 -5.31 3.55 2.61
C TYR A 15 -4.56 4.82 2.96
N ALA A 16 -4.92 5.44 4.09
CA ALA A 16 -4.20 6.55 4.68
C ALA A 16 -4.50 6.61 6.19
N ASP A 17 -3.87 7.51 6.92
CA ASP A 17 -4.14 7.63 8.35
C ASP A 17 -5.49 8.32 8.61
N THR A 18 -6.23 7.85 9.61
CA THR A 18 -7.53 8.43 9.96
C THR A 18 -7.42 9.69 10.81
N THR A 19 -6.26 9.95 11.42
CA THR A 19 -6.08 11.05 12.36
C THR A 19 -5.61 12.30 11.64
N ASP A 20 -4.71 12.18 10.68
CA ASP A 20 -4.03 13.32 10.06
C ASP A 20 -4.07 13.40 8.53
N TYR A 21 -4.57 12.38 7.81
CA TYR A 21 -4.63 12.43 6.33
C TYR A 21 -5.46 13.63 5.83
N SER A 22 -4.75 14.60 5.26
CA SER A 22 -5.29 15.86 4.78
C SER A 22 -4.45 16.36 3.60
N PRO A 23 -4.40 15.60 2.48
CA PRO A 23 -3.54 15.94 1.36
C PRO A 23 -4.00 17.20 0.66
N THR A 24 -3.06 17.94 0.09
CA THR A 24 -3.40 19.01 -0.85
C THR A 24 -4.07 18.45 -2.10
N ALA A 25 -4.91 19.24 -2.77
CA ALA A 25 -5.62 18.80 -3.98
C ALA A 25 -4.68 18.33 -5.10
N ALA A 26 -3.44 18.84 -5.16
CA ALA A 26 -2.44 18.42 -6.13
C ALA A 26 -1.82 17.04 -5.83
N ARG A 27 -1.96 16.56 -4.58
CA ARG A 27 -1.32 15.36 -4.04
C ARG A 27 -2.31 14.40 -3.40
N THR A 28 -3.60 14.48 -3.73
CA THR A 28 -4.59 13.53 -3.21
C THR A 28 -4.71 12.32 -4.12
N LEU A 29 -4.80 11.13 -3.53
CA LEU A 29 -5.21 9.89 -4.21
C LEU A 29 -6.69 9.57 -3.99
N GLY A 30 -7.46 10.53 -3.47
CA GLY A 30 -8.87 10.38 -3.13
C GLY A 30 -9.12 10.36 -1.63
N THR A 31 -10.39 10.16 -1.27
CA THR A 31 -10.85 10.08 0.12
C THR A 31 -10.42 8.76 0.75
N ARG A 32 -9.87 8.83 1.97
CA ARG A 32 -9.51 7.65 2.77
C ARG A 32 -10.71 6.71 2.94
N THR A 33 -10.50 5.43 2.66
CA THR A 33 -11.47 4.36 2.96
C THR A 33 -10.97 3.47 4.09
N ASP A 34 -9.66 3.23 4.14
CA ASP A 34 -9.05 2.25 5.05
C ASP A 34 -7.83 2.84 5.77
N GLN A 35 -7.44 2.21 6.87
CA GLN A 35 -6.42 2.73 7.78
C GLN A 35 -5.03 2.17 7.44
N ILE A 36 -4.04 3.05 7.38
CA ILE A 36 -2.63 2.75 7.61
C ILE A 36 -1.95 4.05 8.03
N ASP A 37 -1.09 4.00 9.04
CA ASP A 37 -0.35 5.17 9.50
C ASP A 37 1.15 4.93 9.34
N VAL A 38 1.85 5.57 8.42
CA VAL A 38 3.30 5.31 8.24
C VAL A 38 4.19 6.33 8.96
N THR A 39 3.63 7.05 9.94
CA THR A 39 4.34 8.08 10.69
C THR A 39 5.67 7.56 11.20
N SER A 40 6.75 8.26 10.84
CA SER A 40 8.12 7.93 11.23
C SER A 40 8.53 6.49 10.93
N LEU A 41 7.99 5.85 9.88
CA LEU A 41 8.36 4.50 9.49
C LEU A 41 9.86 4.44 9.16
N ALA A 42 10.63 3.83 10.06
CA ALA A 42 12.08 3.81 10.00
C ALA A 42 12.63 3.11 8.73
N ALA A 43 13.86 3.44 8.38
CA ALA A 43 14.60 2.72 7.35
C ALA A 43 14.67 1.21 7.69
N ALA A 44 14.50 0.36 6.67
CA ALA A 44 14.43 -1.09 6.79
C ALA A 44 13.29 -1.63 7.69
N ALA A 45 12.30 -0.80 8.04
CA ALA A 45 11.11 -1.22 8.76
C ALA A 45 9.90 -1.39 7.83
N ALA A 46 8.89 -2.09 8.32
CA ALA A 46 7.65 -2.33 7.60
C ALA A 46 6.41 -2.11 8.48
N ARG A 47 5.31 -1.73 7.83
CA ARG A 47 4.00 -1.55 8.46
C ARG A 47 2.92 -2.20 7.62
N GLN A 48 1.92 -2.77 8.27
CA GLN A 48 0.73 -3.32 7.64
C GLN A 48 -0.44 -2.37 7.84
N GLY A 49 -1.31 -2.27 6.83
CA GLY A 49 -2.59 -1.58 6.94
C GLY A 49 -3.69 -2.46 7.52
N ALA A 50 -4.82 -1.84 7.83
CA ALA A 50 -6.05 -2.56 8.16
C ALA A 50 -6.47 -3.51 7.03
N LYS A 51 -7.25 -4.52 7.37
CA LYS A 51 -7.82 -5.43 6.38
C LYS A 51 -9.02 -4.79 5.68
N VAL A 52 -9.05 -4.84 4.36
CA VAL A 52 -10.20 -4.41 3.54
C VAL A 52 -10.97 -5.60 2.96
N ASP A 53 -12.22 -5.34 2.59
CA ASP A 53 -13.05 -6.20 1.76
C ASP A 53 -13.06 -5.67 0.31
N LEU A 54 -12.49 -6.43 -0.63
CA LEU A 54 -12.50 -6.11 -2.06
C LEU A 54 -13.84 -6.41 -2.74
N GLY A 55 -14.77 -7.02 -2.01
CA GLY A 55 -16.09 -7.43 -2.48
C GLY A 55 -16.13 -8.86 -3.00
N ALA A 56 -17.33 -9.45 -2.99
CA ALA A 56 -17.58 -10.75 -3.60
C ALA A 56 -17.39 -10.69 -5.13
N THR A 57 -17.80 -9.58 -5.74
CA THR A 57 -17.59 -9.25 -7.15
C THR A 57 -16.50 -8.19 -7.26
N ARG A 58 -15.25 -8.60 -7.04
CA ARG A 58 -14.07 -7.73 -7.10
C ARG A 58 -13.52 -7.63 -8.52
N ALA A 59 -12.80 -6.54 -8.82
CA ALA A 59 -12.06 -6.45 -10.07
C ALA A 59 -10.95 -7.51 -10.12
N MET A 60 -10.62 -7.97 -11.34
CA MET A 60 -9.53 -8.92 -11.53
C MET A 60 -8.17 -8.25 -11.33
N LEU A 61 -8.06 -6.97 -11.72
CA LEU A 61 -6.83 -6.18 -11.66
C LEU A 61 -7.12 -4.86 -10.98
N TYR A 62 -6.09 -4.33 -10.32
CA TYR A 62 -6.10 -3.03 -9.67
C TYR A 62 -4.82 -2.30 -10.03
N ASP A 63 -4.94 -1.05 -10.47
CA ASP A 63 -3.83 -0.13 -10.60
C ASP A 63 -3.43 0.37 -9.19
N VAL A 64 -2.13 0.39 -8.90
CA VAL A 64 -1.63 0.76 -7.58
C VAL A 64 -0.70 1.95 -7.66
N ARG A 65 -1.07 2.99 -6.91
CA ARG A 65 -0.30 4.23 -6.77
C ARG A 65 -0.07 4.53 -5.31
N ILE A 66 1.01 5.26 -5.04
CA ILE A 66 1.40 5.64 -3.69
C ILE A 66 1.85 7.10 -3.66
N ASN A 67 1.47 7.79 -2.60
CA ASN A 67 2.06 9.06 -2.18
C ASN A 67 2.79 8.87 -0.87
N PHE A 68 3.99 9.43 -0.77
CA PHE A 68 4.82 9.34 0.42
C PHE A 68 5.82 10.50 0.48
N GLU A 69 6.36 10.70 1.68
CA GLU A 69 7.36 11.72 1.97
C GLU A 69 8.40 11.15 2.93
N ILE A 70 9.65 11.55 2.74
CA ILE A 70 10.80 11.07 3.51
C ILE A 70 11.30 12.24 4.37
N ALA A 71 11.58 11.98 5.65
CA ALA A 71 11.89 13.02 6.63
C ALA A 71 13.24 13.74 6.41
N ALA A 72 14.11 13.18 5.56
CA ALA A 72 15.42 13.72 5.25
C ALA A 72 15.90 13.13 3.93
N ASP A 73 16.87 13.79 3.28
CA ASP A 73 17.42 13.32 2.01
C ASP A 73 17.96 11.88 2.13
N PRO A 74 17.39 10.92 1.40
CA PRO A 74 17.87 9.56 1.41
C PRO A 74 19.11 9.40 0.53
N THR A 75 19.89 8.37 0.82
CA THR A 75 20.89 7.87 -0.13
C THR A 75 20.17 7.37 -1.38
N ALA A 76 20.72 7.71 -2.56
CA ALA A 76 20.15 7.30 -3.83
C ALA A 76 20.03 5.76 -3.95
N GLY A 77 18.98 5.30 -4.63
CA GLY A 77 18.73 3.88 -4.89
C GLY A 77 17.79 3.19 -3.90
N GLY A 78 17.22 3.93 -2.95
CA GLY A 78 16.16 3.44 -2.06
C GLY A 78 14.81 3.25 -2.77
N SER A 79 13.92 2.50 -2.13
CA SER A 79 12.55 2.28 -2.61
C SER A 79 11.55 2.12 -1.47
N VAL A 80 10.27 2.30 -1.80
CA VAL A 80 9.14 1.92 -0.95
C VAL A 80 8.49 0.69 -1.58
N GLY A 81 8.66 -0.47 -0.93
CA GLY A 81 8.08 -1.73 -1.38
C GLY A 81 6.64 -1.89 -0.90
N LEU A 82 5.76 -2.40 -1.75
CA LEU A 82 4.39 -2.71 -1.40
C LEU A 82 4.07 -4.17 -1.67
N TYR A 83 3.48 -4.81 -0.67
CA TYR A 83 3.08 -6.21 -0.68
C TYR A 83 1.62 -6.34 -0.25
N TRP A 84 1.02 -7.49 -0.53
CA TRP A 84 -0.35 -7.82 -0.17
C TRP A 84 -0.43 -9.14 0.59
N SER A 85 -1.07 -9.10 1.75
CA SER A 85 -1.47 -10.29 2.50
C SER A 85 -2.93 -10.62 2.19
N PRO A 86 -3.22 -11.66 1.37
CA PRO A 86 -4.59 -12.11 1.18
C PRO A 86 -5.16 -12.75 2.46
N SER A 87 -6.49 -12.76 2.55
CA SER A 87 -7.24 -13.40 3.63
C SER A 87 -8.58 -13.95 3.14
N GLN A 88 -9.01 -15.03 3.78
CA GLN A 88 -10.34 -15.66 3.60
C GLN A 88 -11.38 -15.19 4.62
N SER A 89 -10.98 -14.39 5.61
CA SER A 89 -11.84 -13.90 6.70
C SER A 89 -11.81 -12.37 6.79
N THR A 90 -12.94 -11.77 7.19
CA THR A 90 -13.06 -10.35 7.56
C THR A 90 -12.44 -10.06 8.92
N THR A 91 -12.28 -11.06 9.78
CA THR A 91 -11.88 -10.86 11.18
C THR A 91 -10.38 -10.60 11.28
N ALA A 92 -9.98 -9.61 12.09
CA ALA A 92 -8.58 -9.38 12.44
C ALA A 92 -7.96 -10.63 13.10
N ASN A 93 -6.67 -10.86 12.87
CA ASN A 93 -5.89 -12.01 13.32
C ASN A 93 -6.36 -13.38 12.81
N VAL A 94 -7.32 -13.42 11.87
CA VAL A 94 -7.86 -14.67 11.33
C VAL A 94 -7.57 -14.78 9.83
N GLY A 95 -6.93 -15.87 9.43
CA GLY A 95 -6.78 -16.26 8.03
C GLY A 95 -5.89 -15.35 7.19
N ASN A 96 -5.03 -14.55 7.81
CA ASN A 96 -4.06 -13.70 7.13
C ASN A 96 -2.79 -14.49 6.76
N VAL A 97 -2.24 -14.19 5.60
CA VAL A 97 -0.97 -14.79 5.15
C VAL A 97 0.22 -13.98 5.70
N GLY A 98 1.37 -14.64 5.85
CA GLY A 98 2.62 -13.97 6.26
C GLY A 98 2.60 -13.36 7.66
N HIS A 99 1.77 -13.87 8.57
CA HIS A 99 1.65 -13.33 9.94
C HIS A 99 1.13 -11.88 10.03
N CYS A 100 0.46 -11.38 8.98
CA CYS A 100 -0.29 -10.13 9.12
C CYS A 100 -1.39 -10.27 10.19
N THR A 101 -1.64 -9.20 10.95
CA THR A 101 -2.74 -9.10 11.91
C THR A 101 -4.02 -8.62 11.20
N GLY A 102 -3.87 -7.91 10.08
CA GLY A 102 -5.01 -7.27 9.40
C GLY A 102 -5.55 -6.06 10.15
N ALA A 103 -4.73 -5.49 11.04
CA ALA A 103 -4.92 -4.21 11.69
C ALA A 103 -3.72 -3.31 11.37
N ASP A 104 -3.92 -2.00 11.44
CA ASP A 104 -2.81 -1.05 11.32
C ASP A 104 -1.82 -1.25 12.47
N ALA A 105 -0.64 -1.76 12.13
CA ALA A 105 0.37 -2.17 13.09
C ALA A 105 1.74 -2.32 12.41
N ALA A 106 2.81 -2.33 13.21
CA ALA A 106 4.11 -2.75 12.72
C ALA A 106 4.03 -4.15 12.09
N TYR A 107 4.71 -4.34 10.96
CA TYR A 107 4.95 -5.64 10.35
C TYR A 107 6.42 -5.98 10.57
N ALA A 108 6.69 -6.77 11.60
CA ALA A 108 8.04 -6.99 12.11
C ALA A 108 8.41 -8.47 12.09
N ALA A 109 9.71 -8.74 12.26
CA ALA A 109 10.21 -10.08 12.53
C ALA A 109 9.49 -10.67 13.76
N ILE A 110 9.26 -11.98 13.71
CA ILE A 110 8.68 -12.74 14.81
C ILE A 110 9.68 -13.80 15.28
N ALA A 111 9.40 -14.43 16.41
CA ALA A 111 10.24 -15.52 16.91
C ALA A 111 10.41 -16.60 15.83
N GLY A 112 11.66 -16.81 15.39
CA GLY A 112 12.01 -17.81 14.38
C GLY A 112 11.95 -17.35 12.92
N TYR A 113 11.55 -16.10 12.62
CA TYR A 113 11.49 -15.57 11.25
C TYR A 113 11.92 -14.10 11.20
N THR A 114 12.87 -13.79 10.32
CA THR A 114 13.26 -12.43 9.97
C THR A 114 12.15 -11.72 9.16
N LEU A 115 12.18 -10.39 9.13
CA LEU A 115 11.28 -9.60 8.29
C LEU A 115 11.39 -10.01 6.81
N ALA A 116 12.62 -10.22 6.32
CA ALA A 116 12.85 -10.63 4.94
C ALA A 116 12.19 -11.97 4.61
N GLU A 117 12.31 -12.97 5.49
CA GLU A 117 11.65 -14.27 5.32
C GLU A 117 10.13 -14.13 5.30
N LEU A 118 9.56 -13.33 6.21
CA LEU A 118 8.12 -13.09 6.26
C LEU A 118 7.58 -12.41 4.99
N LEU A 119 8.33 -11.46 4.42
CA LEU A 119 7.94 -10.78 3.18
C LEU A 119 7.84 -11.73 1.99
N THR A 120 8.64 -12.80 1.95
CA THR A 120 8.57 -13.81 0.87
C THR A 120 7.25 -14.59 0.84
N HIS A 121 6.48 -14.55 1.93
CA HIS A 121 5.17 -15.20 1.99
C HIS A 121 4.04 -14.31 1.48
N LEU A 122 4.31 -13.03 1.17
CA LEU A 122 3.32 -12.07 0.69
C LEU A 122 3.33 -11.96 -0.83
N HIS A 123 2.25 -11.45 -1.40
CA HIS A 123 2.21 -11.10 -2.81
C HIS A 123 2.90 -9.75 -3.01
N PHE A 124 4.10 -9.75 -3.60
CA PHE A 124 4.78 -8.51 -3.98
C PHE A 124 4.04 -7.82 -5.13
N ILE A 125 3.64 -6.56 -4.92
CA ILE A 125 2.94 -5.76 -5.93
C ILE A 125 3.97 -5.00 -6.78
N GLY A 126 4.94 -4.38 -6.11
CA GLY A 126 5.96 -3.55 -6.75
C GLY A 126 6.69 -2.68 -5.74
N ALA A 127 7.62 -1.87 -6.25
CA ALA A 127 8.39 -0.94 -5.45
C ALA A 127 8.45 0.43 -6.12
N ALA A 128 8.03 1.46 -5.40
CA ALA A 128 8.17 2.84 -5.85
C ALA A 128 9.63 3.29 -5.62
N PRO A 129 10.33 3.76 -6.67
CA PRO A 129 11.65 4.35 -6.49
C PRO A 129 11.53 5.64 -5.67
N VAL A 130 12.47 5.84 -4.75
CA VAL A 130 12.53 7.04 -3.91
C VAL A 130 13.57 7.98 -4.52
N ALA A 131 13.15 9.19 -4.88
CA ALA A 131 14.10 10.22 -5.28
C ALA A 131 14.84 10.77 -4.05
N VAL A 132 16.03 11.34 -4.28
CA VAL A 132 16.77 12.07 -3.25
C VAL A 132 16.08 13.42 -3.05
N GLN A 133 15.03 13.41 -2.24
CA GLN A 133 14.23 14.57 -1.85
C GLN A 133 13.63 14.32 -0.47
N ASN A 134 13.41 15.38 0.29
CA ASN A 134 12.85 15.36 1.63
C ASN A 134 11.49 16.09 1.71
N ASP A 135 10.99 16.23 2.93
CA ASP A 135 9.74 16.92 3.25
C ASP A 135 9.71 18.40 2.82
N GLY A 136 10.85 19.08 2.85
CA GLY A 136 11.01 20.43 2.32
C GLY A 136 10.84 20.53 0.80
N ASP A 137 11.03 19.44 0.06
CA ASP A 137 10.87 19.36 -1.40
C ASP A 137 9.45 18.90 -1.81
N GLY A 138 8.76 18.23 -0.88
CA GLY A 138 7.37 17.83 -0.95
C GLY A 138 7.12 16.37 -1.33
N VAL A 139 5.83 16.06 -1.48
CA VAL A 139 5.30 14.70 -1.63
C VAL A 139 5.72 14.05 -2.95
N GLN A 140 6.23 12.81 -2.86
CA GLN A 140 6.51 11.96 -4.02
C GLN A 140 5.25 11.17 -4.39
N SER A 141 4.95 11.10 -5.69
CA SER A 141 3.85 10.28 -6.22
C SER A 141 4.41 9.26 -7.21
N ALA A 142 4.08 7.98 -7.03
CA ALA A 142 4.59 6.92 -7.88
C ALA A 142 3.51 5.90 -8.24
N HIS A 143 3.58 5.40 -9.48
CA HIS A 143 2.93 4.14 -9.85
C HIS A 143 3.78 2.99 -9.33
N VAL A 144 3.16 2.07 -8.59
CA VAL A 144 3.83 0.93 -7.94
C VAL A 144 3.76 -0.31 -8.83
N GLY A 145 2.58 -0.58 -9.39
CA GLY A 145 2.33 -1.78 -10.18
C GLY A 145 0.84 -2.05 -10.37
N VAL A 146 0.55 -3.20 -10.97
CA VAL A 146 -0.81 -3.74 -11.12
C VAL A 146 -0.89 -5.05 -10.35
N PHE A 147 -1.90 -5.23 -9.51
CA PHE A 147 -2.07 -6.46 -8.73
C PHE A 147 -3.39 -7.19 -9.04
N SER A 148 -3.35 -8.51 -8.93
CA SER A 148 -4.53 -9.38 -8.99
C SER A 148 -4.75 -10.07 -7.65
N PRO A 149 -5.82 -9.75 -6.89
CA PRO A 149 -6.07 -10.33 -5.58
C PRO A 149 -6.54 -11.79 -5.65
N THR A 150 -5.80 -12.66 -4.96
CA THR A 150 -6.16 -14.08 -4.82
C THR A 150 -7.29 -14.33 -3.82
N GLY A 151 -7.52 -13.41 -2.87
CA GLY A 151 -8.59 -13.47 -1.87
C GLY A 151 -9.55 -12.28 -1.94
N ARG A 152 -10.73 -12.41 -1.32
CA ARG A 152 -11.69 -11.29 -1.16
C ARG A 152 -11.19 -10.25 -0.16
N TYR A 153 -10.52 -10.70 0.90
CA TYR A 153 -9.98 -9.82 1.92
C TYR A 153 -8.47 -9.74 1.82
N GLY A 154 -7.90 -8.68 2.37
CA GLY A 154 -6.46 -8.60 2.55
C GLY A 154 -6.01 -7.27 3.10
N SER A 155 -4.70 -7.17 3.31
CA SER A 155 -4.04 -5.99 3.89
C SER A 155 -2.78 -5.65 3.10
N PRO A 156 -2.49 -4.35 2.88
CA PRO A 156 -1.22 -3.93 2.33
C PRO A 156 -0.13 -4.05 3.40
N VAL A 157 1.09 -4.33 2.97
CA VAL A 157 2.30 -4.22 3.77
C VAL A 157 3.28 -3.32 3.03
N ILE A 158 3.65 -2.22 3.66
CA ILE A 158 4.68 -1.30 3.17
C ILE A 158 6.01 -1.60 3.83
N VAL A 159 7.07 -1.55 3.04
CA VAL A 159 8.44 -1.69 3.48
C VAL A 159 9.22 -0.46 3.04
N ASN A 160 9.77 0.27 4.01
CA ASN A 160 10.68 1.35 3.73
C ASN A 160 12.09 0.78 3.50
N SER A 161 12.52 0.74 2.25
CA SER A 161 13.87 0.31 1.84
C SER A 161 14.78 1.49 1.47
N CYS A 162 14.41 2.72 1.82
CA CYS A 162 15.32 3.87 1.70
C CYS A 162 16.19 4.01 2.98
N SER A 163 17.19 4.89 2.92
CA SER A 163 18.13 5.06 4.04
C SER A 163 17.63 5.99 5.15
N GLN A 164 16.40 6.51 5.03
CA GLN A 164 15.82 7.49 5.95
C GLN A 164 14.43 7.06 6.37
N ALA A 165 13.91 7.62 7.46
CA ALA A 165 12.53 7.37 7.88
C ALA A 165 11.53 8.15 7.00
N PHE A 166 10.28 7.70 7.00
CA PHE A 166 9.16 8.51 6.52
C PHE A 166 8.98 9.74 7.42
N HIS A 167 8.25 10.74 6.91
CA HIS A 167 7.96 11.98 7.63
C HIS A 167 7.33 11.74 9.03
N GLY A 168 7.41 12.75 9.88
CA GLY A 168 6.97 12.72 11.29
C GLY A 168 5.45 12.72 11.49
N ASP A 169 4.69 12.80 10.41
CA ASP A 169 3.24 12.64 10.32
C ASP A 169 2.88 11.87 9.03
N ALA A 170 1.60 11.55 8.84
CA ALA A 170 1.10 10.83 7.66
C ALA A 170 0.11 11.66 6.83
N VAL A 171 0.23 12.99 6.88
CA VAL A 171 -0.74 13.94 6.31
C VAL A 171 -0.99 13.72 4.81
N GLU A 172 0.07 13.47 4.04
CA GLU A 172 -0.03 13.25 2.58
C GLU A 172 0.24 11.82 2.15
N PHE A 173 0.44 10.90 3.09
CA PHE A 173 0.64 9.50 2.76
C PHE A 173 -0.67 8.87 2.28
N ALA A 174 -0.62 8.17 1.15
CA ALA A 174 -1.73 7.34 0.70
C ALA A 174 -1.29 6.18 -0.19
N ILE A 175 -2.01 5.06 -0.12
CA ILE A 175 -1.97 3.98 -1.10
C ILE A 175 -3.33 3.91 -1.78
N LEU A 176 -3.35 3.96 -3.11
CA LEU A 176 -4.54 3.78 -3.93
C LEU A 176 -4.54 2.39 -4.54
N LEU A 177 -5.66 1.68 -4.39
CA LEU A 177 -6.00 0.50 -5.18
C LEU A 177 -7.21 0.87 -6.05
N GLU A 178 -6.97 1.08 -7.34
CA GLU A 178 -8.00 1.49 -8.29
C GLU A 178 -8.48 0.28 -9.12
N PRO A 179 -9.73 -0.19 -8.95
CA PRO A 179 -10.21 -1.37 -9.65
C PRO A 179 -10.30 -1.14 -11.17
N MET A 180 -9.75 -2.07 -11.94
CA MET A 180 -9.84 -2.09 -13.41
C MET A 180 -10.97 -3.04 -13.83
N ILE A 181 -12.15 -2.50 -14.13
CA ILE A 181 -13.34 -3.29 -14.46
C ILE A 181 -13.42 -3.53 -15.97
N ALA A 182 -13.29 -4.78 -16.40
CA ALA A 182 -13.43 -5.15 -17.79
C ALA A 182 -14.89 -5.13 -18.24
N GLN A 183 -15.18 -4.51 -19.38
CA GLN A 183 -16.49 -4.48 -20.03
C GLN A 183 -16.37 -4.93 -21.48
N ILE A 184 -17.32 -5.77 -21.91
CA ILE A 184 -17.46 -6.20 -23.30
C ILE A 184 -18.39 -5.21 -24.01
N GLN A 185 -17.93 -4.67 -25.13
CA GLN A 185 -18.71 -3.81 -26.03
C GLN A 185 -18.76 -4.38 -27.44
#